data_AF-A0A663EPM6-F1
#
_entry.id   AF-A0A663EPM6-F1
#
_cell.length_a   1.000
_cell.length_b   1.000
_cell.length_c   1.000
_cell.angle_alpha   90.00
_cell.angle_beta   90.00
_cell.angle_gamma   90.00
#
_symmetry.space_group_name_H-M   'P 1'
#
loop_
_entity.id
_entity.type
_entity.pdbx_description
1 polymer ?
#
loop_
_entity_poly.entity_id
_entity_poly.type
_entity_poly.pdbx_seq_one_letter_code
_entity_poly.pdbx_strand_id
1 'polypeptide(L)'
;MQPVALLLLCPLAAALSGRFWHVTDLHWDPDYEAAAGAGQVCPSAGSRAVPAAGPWGSYLCDAPWRLLASAVRAMRNRLQRPDFVLWTGSLTSC
;
A
#
# COMPACT_ATOMS: atom_id res chain seq x y z
N MET A 1 45.14 13.06 38.24
CA MET A 1 44.35 11.83 38.03
C MET A 1 43.04 12.24 37.35
N GLN A 2 42.67 11.55 36.28
CA GLN A 2 41.91 12.06 35.12
C GLN A 2 40.43 12.40 35.42
N PRO A 3 39.83 13.38 34.72
CA PRO A 3 38.40 13.63 34.78
C PRO A 3 37.67 12.55 33.98
N VAL A 4 36.88 11.73 34.68
CA VAL A 4 35.92 10.80 34.07
C VAL A 4 34.71 11.61 33.63
N ALA A 5 34.85 12.31 32.51
CA ALA A 5 33.75 13.01 31.85
C ALA A 5 33.85 12.74 30.35
N LEU A 6 33.73 11.46 29.98
CA LEU A 6 33.78 11.04 28.60
C LEU A 6 32.67 10.02 28.32
N LEU A 7 31.83 10.36 27.33
CA LEU A 7 30.98 9.47 26.52
C LEU A 7 29.66 8.92 27.09
N LEU A 8 28.74 9.78 27.52
CA LEU A 8 27.31 9.39 27.66
C LEU A 8 26.34 10.06 26.66
N LEU A 9 26.82 10.93 25.78
CA LEU A 9 25.96 11.66 24.83
C LEU A 9 25.71 10.93 23.51
N CYS A 10 26.43 9.83 23.22
CA CYS A 10 26.42 9.20 21.89
C CYS A 10 25.48 7.98 21.66
N PRO A 11 24.63 7.49 22.58
CA PRO A 11 23.56 6.55 22.22
C PRO A 11 22.22 7.23 21.89
N LEU A 12 22.01 8.48 22.29
CA LEU A 12 20.69 9.12 22.22
C LEU A 12 20.32 9.61 20.80
N ALA A 13 21.32 10.04 20.02
CA ALA A 13 21.09 10.56 18.67
C ALA A 13 20.64 9.49 17.65
N ALA A 14 20.96 8.22 17.90
CA ALA A 14 20.55 7.10 17.04
C ALA A 14 19.13 6.58 17.32
N ALA A 15 18.47 7.07 18.38
CA ALA A 15 17.23 6.48 18.91
C ALA A 15 15.93 7.17 18.46
N LEU A 16 15.98 8.20 17.60
CA LEU A 16 14.81 9.01 17.22
C LEU A 16 14.50 9.01 15.71
N SER A 17 14.72 7.91 15.00
CA SER A 17 14.20 7.78 13.61
C SER A 17 12.75 7.30 13.61
N GLY A 18 11.83 8.25 13.42
CA GLY A 18 10.43 7.93 13.13
C GLY A 18 10.23 7.31 11.74
N ARG A 19 9.18 6.51 11.58
CA ARG A 19 8.81 5.86 10.31
C ARG A 19 7.31 5.91 10.12
N PHE A 20 6.89 6.23 8.91
CA PHE A 20 5.49 6.27 8.53
C PHE A 20 5.28 5.58 7.18
N TRP A 21 4.04 5.18 6.91
CA TRP A 21 3.63 4.74 5.58
C TRP A 21 3.03 5.90 4.80
N HIS A 22 3.31 5.99 3.51
CA HIS A 22 2.60 6.86 2.58
C HIS A 22 1.89 6.00 1.54
N VAL A 23 0.57 6.13 1.43
CA VAL A 23 -0.28 5.38 0.51
C VAL A 23 -1.19 6.37 -0.21
N THR A 24 -1.48 6.11 -1.48
CA THR A 24 -2.31 6.96 -2.34
C THR A 24 -2.92 6.11 -3.45
N ASP A 25 -3.93 6.65 -4.15
CA ASP A 25 -4.40 6.12 -5.44
C ASP A 25 -4.71 4.63 -5.40
N LEU A 26 -5.47 4.24 -4.36
CA LEU A 26 -5.85 2.85 -4.17
C LEU A 26 -6.79 2.38 -5.29
N HIS A 27 -7.64 3.27 -5.81
CA HIS A 27 -8.53 2.99 -6.94
C HIS A 27 -9.20 1.62 -6.82
N TRP A 28 -10.12 1.47 -5.88
CA TRP A 28 -10.81 0.20 -5.70
C TRP A 28 -11.88 0.01 -6.78
N ASP A 29 -11.77 -1.08 -7.54
CA ASP A 29 -12.82 -1.58 -8.43
C ASP A 29 -13.65 -2.66 -7.68
N PRO A 30 -14.86 -2.32 -7.19
CA PRO A 30 -15.68 -3.25 -6.42
C PRO A 30 -16.22 -4.42 -7.25
N ASP A 31 -16.30 -4.24 -8.57
CA ASP A 31 -16.93 -5.20 -9.48
C ASP A 31 -15.91 -6.06 -10.23
N TYR A 32 -14.61 -5.81 -10.08
CA TYR A 32 -13.53 -6.59 -10.72
C TYR A 32 -13.73 -8.11 -10.59
N GLU A 33 -14.02 -8.58 -9.37
CA GLU A 33 -14.11 -10.01 -9.07
C GLU A 33 -15.39 -10.63 -9.65
N ALA A 34 -16.50 -9.88 -9.63
CA ALA A 34 -17.77 -10.30 -10.22
C ALA A 34 -17.70 -10.31 -11.75
N ALA A 35 -17.10 -9.27 -12.35
CA ALA A 35 -16.89 -9.15 -13.78
C ALA A 35 -16.02 -10.29 -14.30
N ALA A 36 -14.90 -10.59 -13.62
CA ALA A 36 -14.05 -11.73 -13.95
C ALA A 36 -14.81 -13.07 -13.98
N GLY A 37 -15.79 -13.27 -13.07
CA GLY A 37 -16.66 -14.44 -13.04
C GLY A 37 -17.64 -14.54 -14.22
N ALA A 38 -17.98 -13.42 -14.85
CA ALA A 38 -18.90 -13.33 -16.00
C ALA A 38 -18.18 -13.32 -17.37
N GLY A 39 -16.85 -13.48 -17.40
CA GLY A 39 -16.06 -13.39 -18.64
C GLY A 39 -15.88 -11.96 -19.16
N GLN A 40 -16.35 -10.96 -18.40
CA GLN A 40 -15.90 -9.58 -18.48
C GLN A 40 -14.69 -9.43 -17.55
N VAL A 41 -13.98 -8.30 -17.54
CA VAL A 41 -12.81 -8.18 -16.66
C VAL A 41 -13.04 -7.19 -15.53
N CYS A 42 -13.29 -5.93 -15.87
CA CYS A 42 -13.43 -4.87 -14.90
C CYS A 42 -14.18 -3.69 -15.54
N PRO A 43 -15.12 -3.03 -14.84
CA PRO A 43 -15.77 -1.83 -15.36
C PRO A 43 -14.80 -0.67 -15.57
N SER A 44 -13.75 -0.59 -14.75
CA SER A 44 -12.72 0.46 -14.83
C SER A 44 -11.93 0.48 -16.15
N ALA A 45 -11.91 -0.62 -16.92
CA ALA A 45 -11.32 -0.64 -18.26
C ALA A 45 -12.19 0.05 -19.34
N GLY A 46 -13.43 0.43 -19.00
CA GLY A 46 -14.40 0.98 -19.95
C GLY A 46 -14.67 -0.01 -21.09
N SER A 47 -14.49 0.45 -22.34
CA SER A 47 -14.73 -0.36 -23.54
C SER A 47 -13.51 -1.17 -24.00
N ARG A 48 -12.41 -1.17 -23.24
CA ARG A 48 -11.16 -1.82 -23.66
C ARG A 48 -11.24 -3.33 -23.40
N ALA A 49 -10.83 -4.12 -24.38
CA ALA A 49 -10.63 -5.54 -24.17
C ALA A 49 -9.44 -5.74 -23.21
N VAL A 50 -9.66 -6.47 -22.11
CA VAL A 50 -8.62 -6.77 -21.12
C VAL A 50 -8.21 -8.23 -21.26
N PRO A 51 -7.11 -8.54 -21.96
CA PRO A 51 -6.63 -9.92 -22.04
C PRO A 51 -6.01 -10.37 -20.71
N ALA A 52 -6.23 -11.63 -20.35
CA ALA A 52 -5.53 -12.33 -19.26
C ALA A 52 -5.60 -11.66 -17.88
N ALA A 53 -6.82 -11.33 -17.42
CA ALA A 53 -7.05 -10.85 -16.07
C ALA A 53 -6.66 -11.87 -15.01
N GLY A 54 -5.82 -11.46 -14.05
CA GLY A 54 -5.38 -12.30 -12.95
C GLY A 54 -6.15 -12.02 -11.65
N PRO A 55 -6.01 -12.88 -10.63
CA PRO A 55 -6.68 -12.66 -9.33
C PRO A 55 -6.19 -11.42 -8.59
N TRP A 56 -5.05 -10.85 -8.99
CA TRP A 56 -4.44 -9.67 -8.36
C TRP A 56 -4.63 -8.39 -9.16
N GLY A 57 -5.36 -8.44 -10.27
CA GLY A 57 -5.59 -7.28 -11.14
C GLY A 57 -5.13 -7.51 -12.57
N SER A 58 -5.33 -6.45 -13.37
CA SER A 58 -4.81 -6.28 -14.72
C SER A 58 -4.40 -4.84 -14.89
N TYR A 59 -3.40 -4.56 -15.74
CA TYR A 59 -2.88 -3.20 -15.96
C TYR A 59 -3.90 -2.23 -16.57
N LEU A 60 -4.98 -2.74 -17.16
CA LEU A 60 -6.05 -1.93 -17.74
C LEU A 60 -7.20 -1.66 -16.76
N CYS A 61 -7.10 -2.16 -15.53
CA CYS A 61 -8.14 -2.07 -14.52
C CYS A 61 -7.62 -1.33 -13.28
N ASP A 62 -8.57 -0.77 -12.55
CA ASP A 62 -8.40 -0.38 -11.17
C ASP A 62 -8.26 -1.62 -10.26
N ALA A 63 -7.84 -1.40 -9.01
CA ALA A 63 -7.38 -2.45 -8.12
C ALA A 63 -8.53 -3.32 -7.59
N PRO A 64 -8.44 -4.66 -7.68
CA PRO A 64 -9.37 -5.53 -6.96
C PRO A 64 -9.09 -5.48 -5.46
N TRP A 65 -10.10 -5.79 -4.66
CA TRP A 65 -9.98 -5.88 -3.20
C TRP A 65 -8.80 -6.78 -2.77
N ARG A 66 -8.59 -7.89 -3.50
CA ARG A 66 -7.49 -8.81 -3.23
C ARG A 66 -6.10 -8.14 -3.29
N LEU A 67 -5.88 -7.21 -4.21
CA LEU A 67 -4.62 -6.46 -4.32
C LEU A 67 -4.46 -5.50 -3.14
N LEU A 68 -5.52 -4.75 -2.80
CA LEU A 68 -5.52 -3.80 -1.68
C LEU A 68 -5.25 -4.50 -0.35
N ALA A 69 -5.92 -5.61 -0.09
CA ALA A 69 -5.70 -6.42 1.11
C ALA A 69 -4.26 -6.99 1.16
N SER A 70 -3.69 -7.35 0.01
CA SER A 70 -2.30 -7.81 -0.10
C SER A 70 -1.31 -6.69 0.24
N ALA A 71 -1.52 -5.48 -0.28
CA ALA A 71 -0.69 -4.32 -0.02
C ALA A 71 -0.68 -3.95 1.48
N VAL A 72 -1.86 -3.89 2.11
CA VAL A 72 -1.98 -3.62 3.55
C VAL A 72 -1.28 -4.71 4.38
N ARG A 73 -1.41 -5.98 3.98
CA ARG A 73 -0.69 -7.09 4.63
C ARG A 73 0.83 -6.94 4.48
N ALA A 74 1.31 -6.54 3.31
CA ALA A 74 2.74 -6.28 3.08
C ALA A 74 3.26 -5.13 3.94
N MET A 75 2.50 -4.03 4.05
CA MET A 75 2.81 -2.91 4.95
C MET A 75 2.93 -3.39 6.40
N ARG A 76 1.92 -4.12 6.88
CA ARG A 76 1.93 -4.68 8.24
C ARG A 76 3.14 -5.60 8.47
N ASN A 77 3.50 -6.44 7.50
CA ASN A 77 4.63 -7.37 7.65
C ASN A 77 5.99 -6.69 7.63
N ARG A 78 6.12 -5.50 6.99
CA ARG A 78 7.38 -4.74 6.89
C ARG A 78 7.57 -3.76 8.04
N LEU A 79 6.51 -3.08 8.46
CA LEU A 79 6.51 -2.14 9.58
C LEU A 79 5.16 -2.23 10.31
N GLN A 80 5.15 -3.00 11.39
CA GLN A 80 3.95 -3.27 12.18
C GLN A 80 3.46 -2.06 12.99
N ARG A 81 4.39 -1.17 13.37
CA ARG A 81 4.15 -0.02 14.25
C ARG A 81 4.76 1.24 13.63
N PRO A 82 4.19 1.76 12.54
CA PRO A 82 4.53 3.11 12.08
C PRO A 82 4.05 4.14 13.10
N ASP A 83 4.66 5.32 13.12
CA ASP A 83 4.20 6.43 13.96
C ASP A 83 2.85 6.97 13.46
N PHE A 84 2.66 6.97 12.14
CA PHE A 84 1.40 7.31 11.48
C PHE A 84 1.34 6.72 10.06
N VAL A 85 0.18 6.86 9.42
CA VAL A 85 -0.03 6.55 8.00
C VAL A 85 -0.53 7.82 7.33
N LEU A 86 0.21 8.30 6.33
CA LEU A 86 -0.23 9.34 5.42
C LEU A 86 -1.01 8.67 4.28
N TRP A 87 -2.28 9.04 4.14
CA TRP A 87 -3.12 8.58 3.04
C TRP A 87 -3.71 9.79 2.31
N THR A 88 -3.34 9.93 1.03
CA THR A 88 -3.69 11.11 0.22
C THR A 88 -4.88 10.89 -0.72
N GLY A 89 -5.67 9.83 -0.51
CA GLY A 89 -6.97 9.65 -1.18
C GLY A 89 -6.90 8.93 -2.52
N SER A 90 -7.84 9.28 -3.42
CA SER A 90 -8.17 8.60 -4.68
C SER A 90 -8.61 7.13 -4.48
N LEU A 91 -9.82 7.01 -3.94
CA LEU A 91 -10.43 5.76 -3.48
C LEU A 91 -11.23 5.02 -4.56
N THR A 92 -11.90 5.76 -5.42
CA THR A 92 -12.85 5.25 -6.41
C THR A 92 -12.35 5.54 -7.82
N SER A 93 -12.70 4.67 -8.75
CA SER A 93 -12.64 4.92 -10.19
C SER A 93 -13.44 6.19 -10.55
N CYS A 94 -12.91 7.00 -11.46
CA CYS A 94 -13.64 8.09 -12.10
C CYS A 94 -14.43 7.59 -13.31
#